data_AF-A0A2A5M351-F1
#
_entry.id   AF-A0A2A5M351-F1
#
_cell.length_a   1.000
_cell.length_b   1.000
_cell.length_c   1.000
_cell.angle_alpha   90.00
_cell.angle_beta   90.00
_cell.angle_gamma   90.00
#
_symmetry.space_group_name_H-M   'P 1'
#
loop_
_entity.id
_entity.type
_entity.pdbx_description
1 polymer ?
#
loop_
_entity_poly.entity_id
_entity_poly.type
_entity_poly.pdbx_seq_one_letter_code
_entity_poly.pdbx_strand_id
1 'polypeptide(L)'
;LNNDMKISSVKNPDFFSNLKEGKILNFDSKKILTKSFIYKGYKYIIIVYPRFLDLELFWTKMAIGFGVSLLFVFILMLLLGRRIEKNFNKILDFLDSIGDHKVVILEKGMFKEFNLLNEKLLKTKDKILKNTQKNKKQSDKITLKNTQLASVISAISHELKNPLSVIDLSLEMLKDEKLEDKKLKKELLEKISRQSIKLNALTHKLNFVFNLNSEALQMQEFDL
;
A
#
# COMPACT_ATOMS: atom_id res chain seq x y z
N LEU A 1 74.59 -10.39 75.89
CA LEU A 1 73.20 -10.84 75.66
C LEU A 1 72.26 -9.69 75.98
N ASN A 2 71.73 -8.99 74.98
CA ASN A 2 70.29 -8.72 74.96
C ASN A 2 69.88 -8.50 73.51
N ASN A 3 69.16 -9.48 73.02
CA ASN A 3 68.82 -9.70 71.63
C ASN A 3 67.48 -9.00 71.41
N ASP A 4 67.49 -7.69 71.15
CA ASP A 4 66.29 -6.98 70.69
C ASP A 4 66.09 -7.30 69.21
N MET A 5 65.62 -8.52 69.01
CA MET A 5 65.12 -9.05 67.76
C MET A 5 63.91 -8.19 67.38
N LYS A 6 64.16 -7.07 66.69
CA LYS A 6 63.17 -6.34 65.90
C LYS A 6 62.70 -7.29 64.80
N ILE A 7 61.77 -8.19 65.14
CA ILE A 7 60.92 -8.85 64.15
C ILE A 7 59.95 -7.79 63.64
N SER A 8 60.49 -6.85 62.87
CA SER A 8 59.69 -5.99 62.02
C SER A 8 59.74 -6.65 60.64
N SER A 9 58.70 -7.41 60.30
CA SER A 9 58.46 -7.90 58.93
C SER A 9 58.25 -6.75 57.91
N VAL A 10 58.36 -5.51 58.37
CA VAL A 10 58.08 -4.29 57.62
C VAL A 10 59.39 -3.64 57.19
N LYS A 11 59.60 -3.55 55.88
CA LYS A 11 60.82 -3.05 55.22
C LYS A 11 61.16 -1.56 55.48
N ASN A 12 60.26 -0.76 56.04
CA ASN A 12 60.46 0.68 56.30
C ASN A 12 59.79 1.15 57.60
N PRO A 13 60.38 0.90 58.78
CA PRO A 13 59.78 1.27 60.07
C PRO A 13 59.62 2.80 60.25
N ASP A 14 60.48 3.61 59.65
CA ASP A 14 60.44 5.09 59.76
C ASP A 14 59.27 5.73 59.00
N PHE A 15 58.74 5.03 57.99
CA PHE A 15 57.54 5.48 57.29
C PHE A 15 56.30 5.39 58.20
N PHE A 16 56.22 4.34 59.02
CA PHE A 16 55.08 4.08 59.91
C PHE A 16 55.11 4.89 61.21
N SER A 17 56.27 5.41 61.62
CA SER A 17 56.38 6.27 62.80
C SER A 17 55.83 7.69 62.56
N ASN A 18 55.95 8.21 61.32
CA ASN A 18 55.59 9.58 60.93
C ASN A 18 54.26 9.72 60.15
N LEU A 19 53.38 8.71 60.21
CA LEU A 19 52.09 8.73 59.50
C LEU A 19 51.13 9.78 60.09
N LYS A 20 50.66 10.72 59.25
CA LYS A 20 49.62 11.67 59.60
C LYS A 20 48.25 11.00 59.53
N GLU A 21 47.52 10.99 60.63
CA GLU A 21 46.17 10.42 60.70
C GLU A 21 45.19 11.15 59.78
N GLY A 22 44.29 10.39 59.16
CA GLY A 22 43.20 10.93 58.33
C GLY A 22 43.60 11.49 56.97
N LYS A 23 44.87 11.37 56.55
CA LYS A 23 45.32 11.77 55.20
C LYS A 23 45.54 10.55 54.31
N ILE A 24 45.19 10.70 53.03
CA ILE A 24 45.54 9.74 51.99
C ILE A 24 47.04 9.90 51.70
N LEU A 25 47.80 8.85 51.95
CA LEU A 25 49.25 8.82 51.74
C LEU A 25 49.58 7.86 50.60
N ASN A 26 50.58 8.18 49.78
CA ASN A 26 51.06 7.27 48.74
C ASN A 26 52.15 6.37 49.34
N PHE A 27 51.91 5.07 49.36
CA PHE A 27 52.90 4.05 49.75
C PHE A 27 53.00 3.01 48.64
N ASP A 28 54.20 2.85 48.08
CA ASP A 28 54.49 1.88 47.01
C ASP A 28 53.49 1.94 45.83
N SER A 29 53.30 3.14 45.28
CA SER A 29 52.38 3.43 44.17
C SER A 29 50.89 3.21 44.46
N LYS A 30 50.51 2.91 45.71
CA LYS A 30 49.12 2.75 46.16
C LYS A 30 48.77 3.80 47.20
N LYS A 31 47.58 4.37 47.06
CA LYS A 31 47.01 5.29 48.05
C LYS A 31 46.53 4.49 49.25
N ILE A 32 46.99 4.84 50.43
CA ILE A 32 46.64 4.20 51.71
C ILE A 32 46.00 5.22 52.65
N LEU A 33 45.07 4.73 53.48
CA LEU A 33 44.50 5.46 54.59
C LEU A 33 45.00 4.82 55.89
N THR A 34 45.55 5.63 56.78
CA THR A 34 46.13 5.13 58.02
C THR A 34 45.44 5.74 59.23
N LYS A 35 45.04 4.88 60.18
CA LYS A 35 44.55 5.30 61.49
C LYS A 35 45.35 4.57 62.56
N SER A 36 45.91 5.32 63.51
CA SER A 36 46.64 4.73 64.63
C SER A 36 45.80 4.79 65.91
N PHE A 37 45.96 3.81 66.79
CA PHE A 37 45.34 3.82 68.12
C PHE A 37 46.26 3.14 69.13
N ILE A 38 46.21 3.60 70.38
CA ILE A 38 47.02 3.04 71.46
C ILE A 38 46.12 2.16 72.31
N TYR A 39 46.50 0.90 72.49
CA TYR A 39 45.78 -0.03 73.36
C TYR A 39 46.77 -0.86 74.18
N LYS A 40 46.58 -0.91 75.50
CA LYS A 40 47.45 -1.64 76.46
C LYS A 40 48.94 -1.35 76.29
N GLY A 41 49.31 -0.10 76.04
CA GLY A 41 50.71 0.33 75.88
C GLY A 41 51.35 0.06 74.52
N TYR A 42 50.63 -0.58 73.58
CA TYR A 42 51.10 -0.82 72.22
C TYR A 42 50.41 0.11 71.22
N LYS A 43 51.18 0.64 70.26
CA LYS A 43 50.67 1.46 69.14
C LYS A 43 50.28 0.54 67.99
N TYR A 44 48.99 0.47 67.70
CA TYR A 44 48.45 -0.24 66.54
C TYR A 44 48.23 0.74 65.38
N ILE A 45 48.54 0.31 64.16
CA ILE A 45 48.35 1.09 62.94
C ILE A 45 47.51 0.25 61.98
N ILE A 46 46.31 0.73 61.65
CA ILE A 46 45.46 0.13 60.61
C ILE A 46 45.77 0.84 59.30
N ILE A 47 46.17 0.07 58.29
CA ILE A 47 46.38 0.53 56.94
C ILE A 47 45.23 -0.02 56.09
N VAL A 48 44.42 0.87 55.55
CA VAL A 48 43.35 0.52 54.62
C VAL A 48 43.81 0.89 53.22
N TYR A 49 43.69 -0.05 52.29
CA TYR A 49 43.89 0.17 50.86
C TYR A 49 42.54 0.46 50.21
N PRO A 50 42.14 1.72 50.04
CA PRO A 50 40.92 2.08 49.30
C PRO A 50 41.00 1.59 47.84
N ARG A 51 40.14 0.64 47.48
CA ARG A 51 40.03 0.08 46.11
C ARG A 51 39.42 1.04 45.09
N PHE A 52 38.90 2.18 45.55
CA PHE A 52 37.87 2.98 44.87
C PHE A 52 38.30 4.43 44.54
N LEU A 53 39.59 4.74 44.55
CA LEU A 53 40.05 6.12 44.36
C LEU A 53 39.97 6.64 42.92
N ASP A 54 39.89 5.74 41.94
CA ASP A 54 39.82 6.10 40.51
C ASP A 54 38.37 6.03 39.97
N LEU A 55 37.37 6.22 40.83
CA LEU A 55 35.96 6.16 40.45
C LEU A 55 35.64 7.14 39.32
N GLU A 56 36.20 8.35 39.34
CA GLU A 56 35.97 9.37 38.31
C GLU A 56 36.47 8.91 36.93
N LEU A 57 37.65 8.28 36.87
CA LEU A 57 38.20 7.69 35.64
C LEU A 57 37.37 6.51 35.14
N PHE A 58 36.77 5.74 36.05
CA PHE A 58 35.87 4.64 35.70
C PHE A 58 34.55 5.16 35.09
N TRP A 59 33.90 6.13 35.74
CA TRP A 59 32.64 6.71 35.25
C TRP A 59 32.79 7.43 33.92
N THR A 60 33.89 8.15 33.71
CA THR A 60 34.17 8.82 32.42
C THR A 60 34.37 7.84 31.27
N LYS A 61 35.14 6.75 31.47
CA LYS A 61 35.29 5.68 30.46
C LYS A 61 33.95 5.01 30.13
N MET A 62 33.12 4.75 31.14
CA MET A 62 31.81 4.16 30.96
C MET A 62 30.87 5.10 30.18
N ALA A 63 30.87 6.40 30.50
CA ALA A 63 30.08 7.41 29.81
C ALA A 63 30.49 7.56 28.33
N ILE A 64 31.79 7.54 28.02
CA ILE A 64 32.28 7.58 26.64
C ILE A 64 31.84 6.33 25.87
N GLY A 65 31.99 5.14 26.46
CA GLY A 65 31.55 3.89 25.82
C GLY A 65 30.04 3.87 25.56
N PHE A 66 29.24 4.35 26.51
CA PHE A 66 27.80 4.50 26.35
C PHE A 66 27.44 5.51 25.26
N GLY A 67 28.12 6.66 25.21
CA GLY A 67 27.93 7.67 24.18
C GLY A 67 28.23 7.14 22.78
N VAL A 68 29.34 6.40 22.60
CA VAL A 68 29.67 5.77 21.31
C VAL A 68 28.64 4.73 20.91
N SER A 69 28.16 3.92 21.86
CA SER A 69 27.09 2.94 21.61
C SER A 69 25.79 3.60 21.14
N LEU A 70 25.37 4.69 21.81
CA LEU A 70 24.20 5.46 21.40
C LEU A 70 24.36 6.06 20.01
N LEU A 71 25.54 6.61 19.71
CA LEU A 71 25.84 7.20 18.41
C LEU A 71 25.80 6.14 17.30
N PHE A 72 26.31 4.94 17.59
CA PHE A 72 26.26 3.80 16.67
C PHE A 72 24.81 3.35 16.39
N VAL A 73 23.98 3.23 17.43
CA VAL A 73 22.54 2.91 17.28
C VAL A 73 21.83 4.00 16.48
N PHE A 74 22.15 5.27 16.72
CA PHE A 74 21.59 6.39 15.98
C PHE A 74 21.96 6.35 14.49
N ILE A 75 23.23 6.08 14.16
CA ILE A 75 23.67 5.89 12.77
C ILE A 75 22.92 4.73 12.11
N LEU A 76 22.78 3.60 12.80
CA LEU A 76 22.05 2.43 12.30
C LEU A 76 20.59 2.79 12.02
N MET A 77 19.94 3.52 12.92
CA MET A 77 18.56 3.95 12.76
C MET A 77 18.38 4.85 11.53
N LEU A 78 19.28 5.82 11.32
CA LEU A 78 19.25 6.68 10.13
C LEU A 78 19.45 5.89 8.82
N LEU A 79 20.40 4.94 8.81
CA LEU A 79 20.64 4.08 7.64
C LEU A 79 19.44 3.19 7.33
N LEU A 80 18.82 2.60 8.36
CA LEU A 80 17.61 1.79 8.21
C LEU A 80 16.43 2.64 7.71
N GLY A 81 16.21 3.82 8.28
CA GLY A 81 15.17 4.75 7.84
C GLY A 81 15.28 5.10 6.36
N ARG A 82 16.47 5.49 5.90
CA ARG A 82 16.73 5.79 4.47
C ARG A 82 16.50 4.59 3.56
N ARG A 83 16.81 3.37 4.00
CA ARG A 83 16.55 2.15 3.20
C ARG A 83 15.07 1.84 3.12
N ILE A 84 14.33 2.02 4.22
CA ILE A 84 12.88 1.82 4.26
C ILE A 84 12.19 2.83 3.34
N GLU A 85 12.56 4.11 3.43
CA GLU A 85 12.02 5.17 2.58
C GLU A 85 12.19 4.87 1.09
N LYS A 86 13.40 4.46 0.66
CA LYS A 86 13.66 4.06 -0.73
C LYS A 86 12.76 2.92 -1.19
N ASN A 87 12.54 1.93 -0.33
CA ASN A 87 11.67 0.80 -0.64
C ASN A 87 10.20 1.24 -0.73
N PHE A 88 9.73 2.10 0.18
CA PHE A 88 8.38 2.66 0.13
C PHE A 88 8.13 3.49 -1.13
N ASN A 89 9.09 4.32 -1.52
CA ASN A 89 8.96 5.11 -2.76
C ASN A 89 8.83 4.21 -3.99
N LYS A 90 9.56 3.09 -4.07
CA LYS A 90 9.36 2.09 -5.14
C LYS A 90 7.97 1.47 -5.15
N ILE A 91 7.37 1.24 -3.98
CA ILE A 91 5.98 0.78 -3.88
C ILE A 91 5.00 1.86 -4.33
N LEU A 92 5.24 3.13 -3.95
CA LEU A 92 4.42 4.25 -4.39
C LEU A 92 4.48 4.39 -5.91
N ASP A 93 5.67 4.34 -6.50
CA ASP A 93 5.86 4.35 -7.96
C ASP A 93 5.13 3.15 -8.63
N PHE A 94 5.18 1.96 -8.01
CA PHE A 94 4.42 0.80 -8.48
C PHE A 94 2.90 1.04 -8.41
N LEU A 95 2.42 1.67 -7.34
CA LEU A 95 1.00 1.95 -7.14
C LEU A 95 0.49 3.00 -8.12
N ASP A 96 1.26 4.07 -8.36
CA ASP A 96 0.96 5.08 -9.37
C ASP A 96 0.91 4.48 -10.78
N SER A 97 1.74 3.46 -11.03
CA SER A 97 1.79 2.73 -12.30
C SER A 97 0.96 1.45 -12.33
N ILE A 98 0.12 1.18 -11.31
CA ILE A 98 -0.64 -0.07 -11.22
C ILE A 98 -1.69 -0.19 -12.33
N GLY A 99 -2.27 0.95 -12.72
CA GLY A 99 -3.24 1.05 -13.82
C GLY A 99 -2.60 1.14 -15.20
N ASP A 100 -1.30 1.44 -15.28
CA ASP A 100 -0.56 1.48 -16.53
C ASP A 100 -0.01 0.08 -16.86
N HIS A 101 0.14 -0.24 -18.14
CA HIS A 101 0.70 -1.53 -18.62
C HIS A 101 2.21 -1.65 -18.35
N LYS A 102 2.81 -0.68 -17.65
CA LYS A 102 4.23 -0.71 -17.30
C LYS A 102 4.52 -1.84 -16.32
N VAL A 103 5.56 -2.61 -16.63
CA VAL A 103 6.11 -3.67 -15.79
C VAL A 103 7.04 -3.01 -14.78
N VAL A 104 6.51 -2.68 -13.60
CA VAL A 104 7.34 -2.25 -12.48
C VAL A 104 7.74 -3.50 -11.68
N ILE A 105 9.04 -3.76 -11.64
CA ILE A 105 9.61 -4.90 -10.90
C ILE A 105 9.82 -4.46 -9.46
N LEU A 106 9.01 -5.01 -8.55
CA LEU A 106 9.21 -4.84 -7.12
C LEU A 106 10.38 -5.74 -6.67
N GLU A 107 11.52 -5.13 -6.39
CA GLU A 107 12.71 -5.84 -5.91
C GLU A 107 12.49 -6.50 -4.54
N LYS A 108 13.28 -7.55 -4.26
CA LYS A 108 13.28 -8.25 -2.97
C LYS A 108 13.86 -7.31 -1.89
N GLY A 109 13.01 -6.81 -1.01
CA GLY A 109 13.40 -5.98 0.13
C GLY A 109 14.14 -6.79 1.22
N MET A 110 14.84 -6.08 2.12
CA MET A 110 15.54 -6.69 3.26
C MET A 110 14.60 -7.42 4.23
N PHE A 111 13.32 -7.04 4.28
CA PHE A 111 12.33 -7.62 5.18
C PHE A 111 11.44 -8.63 4.45
N LYS A 112 11.16 -9.76 5.10
CA LYS A 112 10.28 -10.81 4.55
C LYS A 112 8.86 -10.27 4.34
N GLU A 113 8.42 -9.39 5.24
CA GLU A 113 7.14 -8.70 5.24
C GLU A 113 7.00 -7.82 3.98
N PHE A 114 8.08 -7.16 3.59
CA PHE A 114 8.10 -6.32 2.39
C PHE A 114 7.97 -7.16 1.12
N ASN A 115 8.62 -8.34 1.10
CA ASN A 115 8.49 -9.27 -0.02
C ASN A 115 7.08 -9.84 -0.14
N LEU A 116 6.45 -10.17 0.99
CA LEU A 116 5.05 -10.61 1.03
C LEU A 116 4.10 -9.51 0.54
N LEU A 117 4.34 -8.26 0.94
CA LEU A 117 3.59 -7.10 0.46
C LEU A 117 3.74 -6.96 -1.07
N ASN A 118 4.97 -7.03 -1.58
CA ASN A 118 5.24 -6.96 -3.01
C ASN A 118 4.52 -8.07 -3.80
N GLU A 119 4.51 -9.30 -3.29
CA GLU A 119 3.80 -10.42 -3.93
C GLU A 119 2.28 -10.18 -3.96
N LYS A 120 1.70 -9.69 -2.86
CA LYS A 120 0.27 -9.34 -2.78
C LYS A 120 -0.08 -8.19 -3.73
N LEU A 121 0.78 -7.19 -3.84
CA LEU A 121 0.63 -6.06 -4.76
C LEU A 121 0.65 -6.54 -6.22
N LEU A 122 1.58 -7.43 -6.56
CA LEU A 122 1.66 -8.01 -7.91
C LEU A 122 0.41 -8.82 -8.28
N LYS A 123 -0.06 -9.69 -7.36
CA LYS A 123 -1.32 -10.44 -7.55
C LYS A 123 -2.51 -9.51 -7.71
N THR A 124 -2.54 -8.40 -6.97
CA THR A 124 -3.59 -7.38 -7.09
C THR A 124 -3.55 -6.70 -8.45
N LYS A 125 -2.36 -6.32 -8.95
CA LYS A 125 -2.20 -5.77 -10.31
C LYS A 125 -2.72 -6.74 -11.37
N ASP A 126 -2.36 -8.02 -11.28
CA ASP A 126 -2.83 -9.04 -12.23
C ASP A 126 -4.36 -9.19 -12.21
N LYS A 127 -4.97 -9.14 -11.02
CA LYS A 127 -6.42 -9.20 -10.87
C LYS A 127 -7.09 -7.97 -11.48
N ILE A 128 -6.55 -6.77 -11.24
CA ILE A 128 -7.03 -5.53 -11.82
C ILE A 128 -6.93 -5.60 -13.35
N LEU A 129 -5.77 -5.96 -13.91
CA LEU A 129 -5.56 -6.04 -15.36
C LEU A 129 -6.53 -7.02 -16.03
N LYS A 130 -6.70 -8.22 -15.44
CA LYS A 130 -7.68 -9.20 -15.92
C LYS A 130 -9.10 -8.66 -15.88
N ASN A 131 -9.48 -7.95 -14.81
CA ASN A 131 -10.80 -7.37 -14.68
C ASN A 131 -11.03 -6.25 -15.70
N THR A 132 -10.06 -5.35 -15.87
CA THR A 132 -10.09 -4.28 -16.88
C THR A 132 -10.24 -4.85 -18.29
N GLN A 133 -9.52 -5.94 -18.61
CA GLN A 133 -9.64 -6.60 -19.91
C GLN A 133 -11.02 -7.23 -20.12
N LYS A 134 -11.60 -7.87 -19.09
CA LYS A 134 -12.96 -8.41 -19.14
C LYS A 134 -14.00 -7.30 -19.34
N ASN A 135 -13.91 -6.23 -18.56
CA ASN A 135 -14.81 -5.08 -18.65
C ASN A 135 -14.73 -4.42 -20.03
N LYS A 136 -13.53 -4.27 -20.59
CA LYS A 136 -13.35 -3.75 -21.95
C LYS A 136 -14.04 -4.64 -22.99
N LYS A 137 -13.82 -5.95 -22.96
CA LYS A 137 -14.49 -6.90 -23.87
C LYS A 137 -16.02 -6.85 -23.74
N GLN A 138 -16.52 -6.71 -22.53
CA GLN A 138 -17.95 -6.60 -22.27
C GLN A 138 -18.52 -5.28 -22.81
N SER A 139 -17.81 -4.17 -22.60
CA SER A 139 -18.16 -2.86 -23.15
C SER A 139 -18.17 -2.87 -24.68
N ASP A 140 -17.15 -3.45 -25.32
CA ASP A 140 -17.09 -3.60 -26.78
C ASP A 140 -18.28 -4.44 -27.30
N LYS A 141 -18.65 -5.52 -26.58
CA LYS A 141 -19.82 -6.35 -26.91
C LYS A 141 -21.13 -5.58 -26.77
N ILE A 142 -21.30 -4.79 -25.72
CA ILE A 142 -22.48 -3.94 -25.52
C ILE A 142 -22.57 -2.89 -26.63
N THR A 143 -21.47 -2.20 -26.91
CA THR A 143 -21.40 -1.20 -27.98
C THR A 143 -21.78 -1.80 -29.33
N LEU A 144 -21.21 -2.97 -29.68
CA LEU A 144 -21.55 -3.67 -30.92
C LEU A 144 -23.04 -4.02 -31.00
N LYS A 145 -23.62 -4.60 -29.94
CA LYS A 145 -25.06 -4.91 -29.88
C LYS A 145 -25.91 -3.65 -30.04
N ASN A 146 -25.56 -2.56 -29.36
CA ASN A 146 -26.25 -1.28 -29.46
C ASN A 146 -26.18 -0.69 -30.88
N THR A 147 -25.03 -0.76 -31.54
CA THR A 147 -24.88 -0.33 -32.94
C THR A 147 -25.73 -1.20 -33.88
N GLN A 148 -25.77 -2.51 -33.67
CA GLN A 148 -26.62 -3.42 -34.45
C GLN A 148 -28.11 -3.10 -34.25
N LEU A 149 -28.53 -2.87 -33.01
CA LEU A 149 -29.90 -2.47 -32.70
C LEU A 149 -30.28 -1.14 -33.34
N ALA A 150 -29.41 -0.13 -33.24
CA ALA A 150 -29.63 1.16 -33.88
C ALA A 150 -29.79 1.02 -35.41
N SER A 151 -28.97 0.17 -36.04
CA SER A 151 -29.07 -0.15 -37.47
C SER A 151 -30.40 -0.84 -37.82
N VAL A 152 -30.82 -1.84 -37.04
CA VAL A 152 -32.09 -2.54 -37.23
C VAL A 152 -33.28 -1.60 -37.06
N ILE A 153 -33.27 -0.77 -36.01
CA ILE A 153 -34.32 0.23 -35.77
C ILE A 153 -34.38 1.20 -36.96
N SER A 154 -33.25 1.72 -37.42
CA SER A 154 -33.19 2.62 -38.58
C SER A 154 -33.77 1.97 -39.85
N ALA A 155 -33.45 0.71 -40.10
CA ALA A 155 -34.00 -0.03 -41.24
C ALA A 155 -35.52 -0.23 -41.11
N ILE A 156 -36.01 -0.64 -39.93
CA ILE A 156 -37.44 -0.78 -39.67
C ILE A 156 -38.16 0.57 -39.79
N SER A 157 -37.58 1.67 -39.29
CA SER A 157 -38.14 3.01 -39.44
C SER A 157 -38.25 3.43 -40.91
N HIS A 158 -37.25 3.13 -41.73
CA HIS A 158 -37.30 3.36 -43.17
C HIS A 158 -38.38 2.47 -43.83
N GLU A 159 -38.47 1.20 -43.44
CA GLU A 159 -39.50 0.27 -43.90
C GLU A 159 -40.91 0.68 -43.47
N LEU A 160 -41.09 1.35 -42.31
CA LEU A 160 -42.37 1.87 -41.82
C LEU A 160 -42.81 3.13 -42.56
N LYS A 161 -41.86 4.00 -42.94
CA LYS A 161 -42.16 5.23 -43.69
C LYS A 161 -42.78 4.95 -45.06
N ASN A 162 -42.36 3.85 -45.71
CA ASN A 162 -42.89 3.44 -47.01
C ASN A 162 -44.41 3.14 -47.03
N PRO A 163 -44.95 2.21 -46.23
CA PRO A 163 -46.38 1.94 -46.19
C PRO A 163 -47.18 3.15 -45.73
N LEU A 164 -46.67 3.95 -44.78
CA LEU A 164 -47.28 5.22 -44.38
C LEU A 164 -47.45 6.17 -45.58
N SER A 165 -46.38 6.40 -46.35
CA SER A 165 -46.43 7.27 -47.53
C SER A 165 -47.43 6.77 -48.58
N VAL A 166 -47.54 5.44 -48.75
CA VAL A 166 -48.52 4.84 -49.69
C VAL A 166 -49.95 4.98 -49.16
N ILE A 167 -50.17 4.86 -47.86
CA ILE A 167 -51.48 5.09 -47.23
C ILE A 167 -51.87 6.55 -47.40
N ASP A 168 -50.98 7.49 -47.06
CA ASP A 168 -51.22 8.93 -47.18
C ASP A 168 -51.57 9.32 -48.61
N LEU A 169 -50.78 8.89 -49.61
CA LEU A 169 -51.06 9.14 -51.01
C LEU A 169 -52.40 8.52 -51.46
N SER A 170 -52.72 7.31 -50.99
CA SER A 170 -53.99 6.65 -51.32
C SER A 170 -55.17 7.38 -50.69
N LEU A 171 -55.02 7.90 -49.47
CA LEU A 171 -56.03 8.72 -48.80
C LEU A 171 -56.20 10.08 -49.47
N GLU A 172 -55.12 10.69 -49.94
CA GLU A 172 -55.14 11.96 -50.68
C GLU A 172 -55.89 11.80 -52.01
N MET A 173 -55.64 10.73 -52.76
CA MET A 173 -56.40 10.40 -53.97
C MET A 173 -57.88 10.09 -53.69
N LEU A 174 -58.20 9.46 -52.54
CA LEU A 174 -59.58 9.18 -52.15
C LEU A 174 -60.36 10.44 -51.73
N LYS A 175 -59.66 11.50 -51.29
CA LYS A 175 -60.25 12.79 -50.92
C LYS A 175 -60.55 13.68 -52.14
N ASP A 176 -60.04 13.34 -53.32
CA ASP A 176 -60.31 14.11 -54.54
C ASP A 176 -61.79 13.95 -54.95
N GLU A 177 -62.53 15.05 -54.93
CA GLU A 177 -63.96 15.11 -55.27
C GLU A 177 -64.23 14.71 -56.73
N LYS A 178 -63.22 14.77 -57.62
CA LYS A 178 -63.32 14.38 -59.03
C LYS A 178 -63.17 12.88 -59.27
N LEU A 179 -62.90 12.09 -58.24
CA LEU A 179 -62.73 10.64 -58.35
C LEU A 179 -64.11 9.94 -58.39
N GLU A 180 -64.67 9.76 -59.58
CA GLU A 180 -65.97 9.07 -59.76
C GLU A 180 -65.86 7.55 -59.95
N ASP A 181 -64.68 7.03 -60.31
CA ASP A 181 -64.47 5.60 -60.57
C ASP A 181 -64.52 4.76 -59.28
N LYS A 182 -65.63 4.02 -59.11
CA LYS A 182 -65.84 3.09 -58.00
C LYS A 182 -64.82 1.95 -57.94
N LYS A 183 -64.26 1.53 -59.08
CA LYS A 183 -63.25 0.46 -59.14
C LYS A 183 -61.92 0.96 -58.58
N LEU A 184 -61.48 2.16 -58.98
CA LEU A 184 -60.27 2.80 -58.42
C LEU A 184 -60.42 3.06 -56.92
N LYS A 185 -61.58 3.53 -56.44
CA LYS A 185 -61.83 3.70 -54.99
C LYS A 185 -61.63 2.38 -54.22
N LYS A 186 -62.14 1.27 -54.76
CA LYS A 186 -61.99 -0.06 -54.14
C LYS A 186 -60.51 -0.52 -54.13
N GLU A 187 -59.77 -0.30 -55.22
CA GLU A 187 -58.35 -0.65 -55.28
C GLU A 187 -57.50 0.16 -54.29
N LEU A 188 -57.78 1.47 -54.13
CA LEU A 188 -57.12 2.32 -53.15
C LEU A 188 -57.41 1.87 -51.71
N LEU A 189 -58.66 1.53 -51.39
CA LEU A 189 -59.04 0.98 -50.08
C LEU A 189 -58.35 -0.35 -49.80
N GLU A 190 -58.28 -1.26 -50.77
CA GLU A 190 -57.52 -2.51 -50.61
C GLU A 190 -56.02 -2.25 -50.45
N LYS A 191 -55.46 -1.25 -51.15
CA LYS A 191 -54.06 -0.85 -51.02
C LYS A 191 -53.77 -0.34 -49.62
N ILE A 192 -54.63 0.51 -49.04
CA ILE A 192 -54.54 0.97 -47.65
C ILE A 192 -54.60 -0.22 -46.68
N SER A 193 -55.57 -1.12 -46.84
CA SER A 193 -55.72 -2.31 -45.99
C SER A 193 -54.46 -3.20 -46.01
N ARG A 194 -53.94 -3.51 -47.20
CA ARG A 194 -52.69 -4.29 -47.36
C ARG A 194 -51.49 -3.62 -46.68
N GLN A 195 -51.36 -2.30 -46.79
CA GLN A 195 -50.25 -1.57 -46.18
C GLN A 195 -50.42 -1.43 -44.66
N SER A 196 -51.65 -1.34 -44.15
CA SER A 196 -51.93 -1.36 -42.71
C SER A 196 -51.53 -2.70 -42.07
N ILE A 197 -51.76 -3.83 -42.75
CA ILE A 197 -51.31 -5.15 -42.31
C ILE A 197 -49.77 -5.20 -42.24
N LYS A 198 -49.08 -4.65 -43.25
CA LYS A 198 -47.61 -4.55 -43.22
C LYS A 198 -47.10 -3.67 -42.10
N LEU A 199 -47.75 -2.54 -41.82
CA LEU A 199 -47.41 -1.65 -40.70
C LEU A 199 -47.49 -2.42 -39.38
N ASN A 200 -48.57 -3.19 -39.17
CA ASN A 200 -48.73 -3.99 -37.96
C ASN A 200 -47.62 -5.05 -37.81
N ALA A 201 -47.27 -5.74 -38.90
CA ALA A 201 -46.18 -6.71 -38.91
C ALA A 201 -44.81 -6.08 -38.58
N LEU A 202 -44.52 -4.89 -39.12
CA LEU A 202 -43.30 -4.14 -38.81
C LEU A 202 -43.26 -3.65 -37.37
N THR A 203 -44.39 -3.22 -36.81
CA THR A 203 -44.51 -2.87 -35.38
C THR A 203 -44.24 -4.07 -34.48
N HIS A 204 -44.79 -5.25 -34.82
CA HIS A 204 -44.47 -6.48 -34.09
C HIS A 204 -42.98 -6.82 -34.15
N LYS A 205 -42.35 -6.67 -35.32
CA LYS A 205 -40.91 -6.88 -35.50
C LYS A 205 -40.08 -5.90 -34.65
N LEU A 206 -40.48 -4.63 -34.59
CA LEU A 206 -39.83 -3.62 -33.75
C LEU A 206 -39.94 -3.97 -32.25
N ASN A 207 -41.15 -4.29 -31.78
CA ASN A 207 -41.38 -4.70 -30.39
C ASN A 207 -40.58 -5.96 -30.01
N PHE A 208 -40.49 -6.93 -30.92
CA PHE A 208 -39.69 -8.13 -30.72
C PHE A 208 -38.20 -7.80 -30.53
N VAL A 209 -37.65 -6.91 -31.36
CA VAL A 209 -36.25 -6.45 -31.25
C VAL A 209 -35.99 -5.74 -29.93
N PHE A 210 -36.93 -4.92 -29.45
CA PHE A 210 -36.82 -4.24 -28.15
C PHE A 210 -36.88 -5.22 -26.97
N ASN A 211 -37.85 -6.14 -26.96
CA ASN A 211 -38.03 -7.11 -25.86
C ASN A 211 -36.84 -8.08 -25.74
N LEU A 212 -36.30 -8.55 -26.87
CA LEU A 212 -35.10 -9.38 -26.87
C LEU A 212 -33.90 -8.66 -26.25
N ASN A 213 -33.76 -7.36 -26.51
CA ASN A 213 -32.65 -6.60 -25.94
C ASN A 213 -32.83 -6.37 -24.43
N SER A 214 -34.06 -6.10 -23.95
CA SER A 214 -34.30 -5.95 -22.52
C SER A 214 -34.01 -7.22 -21.73
N GLU A 215 -34.41 -8.40 -22.24
CA GLU A 215 -34.12 -9.69 -21.60
C GLU A 215 -32.61 -10.01 -21.64
N ALA A 216 -31.96 -9.74 -22.78
CA ALA A 216 -30.51 -9.94 -22.93
C ALA A 216 -29.67 -9.01 -22.04
N LEU A 217 -30.15 -7.80 -21.75
CA LEU A 217 -29.51 -6.85 -20.82
C LEU A 217 -29.67 -7.31 -19.37
N GLN A 218 -30.87 -7.78 -18.99
CA GLN A 218 -31.12 -8.30 -17.64
C GLN A 218 -30.27 -9.53 -17.31
N MET A 219 -30.16 -10.50 -18.22
CA MET A 219 -29.32 -11.69 -17.99
C MET A 219 -27.83 -11.35 -17.84
N GLN A 220 -27.36 -10.26 -18.45
CA GLN A 220 -25.96 -9.85 -18.39
C GLN A 220 -25.60 -9.13 -17.08
N GLU A 221 -26.59 -8.62 -16.35
CA GLU A 221 -26.43 -8.00 -15.01
C GLU A 221 -26.30 -9.04 -13.90
N PHE A 222 -26.88 -10.23 -14.07
CA PHE A 222 -26.76 -11.35 -13.12
C PHE A 222 -25.43 -12.11 -13.19
N ASP A 223 -24.65 -11.94 -14.27
CA ASP A 223 -23.34 -12.57 -14.49
C ASP A 223 -22.14 -11.68 -14.06
N LEU A 224 -22.41 -10.51 -13.47
CA LEU A 224 -21.42 -9.55 -12.91
C LEU A 224 -21.23 -9.74 -11.40
#